data_AF-A0A317Z4W1-F1
#
_entry.id   AF-A0A317Z4W1-F1
#
_cell.length_a   1.000
_cell.length_b   1.000
_cell.length_c   1.000
_cell.angle_alpha   90.00
_cell.angle_beta   90.00
_cell.angle_gamma   90.00
#
_symmetry.space_group_name_H-M   'P 1'
#
loop_
_entity.id
_entity.type
_entity.pdbx_description
1 polymer ?
#
loop_
_entity_poly.entity_id
_entity_poly.type
_entity_poly.pdbx_seq_one_letter_code
_entity_poly.pdbx_strand_id
1 'polypeptide(L)'
;SSLNQLMITIGILASYLVNYAFAPIEGWRWMLGLAVVPSVILMIGVIFMPESPRWLLEKRGEKAARDVMKLTYPASEIDHEIENMKKINQIADNTWTVLKSPWLLSTIIIGSVFALLQQLIGINAIIYYAPKIFATAG
;
A
#
# COMPACT_ATOMS: atom_id res chain seq x y z
N SER A 1 7.10 -6.19 2.70
CA SER A 1 6.14 -6.54 1.63
C SER A 1 5.16 -7.65 2.02
N SER A 2 5.59 -8.69 2.76
CA SER A 2 4.71 -9.79 3.20
C SER A 2 3.53 -9.34 4.08
N LEU A 3 3.75 -8.41 5.02
CA LEU A 3 2.70 -7.92 5.91
C LEU A 3 1.54 -7.25 5.14
N ASN A 4 1.87 -6.43 4.13
CA ASN A 4 0.86 -5.75 3.32
C ASN A 4 0.03 -6.76 2.51
N GLN A 5 0.68 -7.76 1.90
CA GLN A 5 -0.02 -8.80 1.15
C GLN A 5 -0.91 -9.65 2.05
N LEU A 6 -0.44 -9.94 3.28
CA LEU A 6 -1.21 -10.65 4.30
C LEU A 6 -2.44 -9.83 4.73
N MET A 7 -2.29 -8.52 4.95
CA MET A 7 -3.43 -7.64 5.25
C MET A 7 -4.46 -7.62 4.11
N ILE A 8 -4.00 -7.61 2.85
CA ILE A 8 -4.89 -7.67 1.67
C ILE A 8 -5.66 -9.01 1.65
N THR A 9 -4.98 -10.14 1.83
CA THR A 9 -5.65 -11.46 1.80
C THR A 9 -6.62 -11.63 2.96
N ILE A 10 -6.30 -11.14 4.16
CA ILE A 10 -7.23 -11.10 5.29
C ILE A 10 -8.46 -10.24 4.96
N GLY A 11 -8.26 -9.06 4.35
CA GLY A 11 -9.37 -8.20 3.95
C GLY A 11 -10.32 -8.87 2.95
N ILE A 12 -9.77 -9.59 1.98
CA ILE A 12 -10.56 -10.38 1.01
C ILE A 12 -11.32 -11.50 1.73
N LEU A 13 -10.67 -12.25 2.62
CA LEU A 13 -11.32 -13.32 3.38
C LEU A 13 -12.47 -12.79 4.26
N ALA A 14 -12.25 -11.68 4.95
CA ALA A 14 -13.27 -11.03 5.76
C ALA A 14 -14.46 -10.56 4.90
N SER A 15 -14.20 -10.02 3.72
CA SER A 15 -15.24 -9.64 2.75
C SER A 15 -16.09 -10.84 2.33
N TYR A 16 -15.47 -12.00 2.07
CA TYR A 16 -16.20 -13.23 1.75
C TYR A 16 -17.07 -13.74 2.90
N LEU A 17 -16.60 -13.67 4.15
CA LEU A 17 -17.37 -14.08 5.32
C LEU A 17 -18.61 -13.19 5.51
N VAL A 18 -18.44 -11.88 5.33
CA VAL A 18 -19.55 -10.92 5.38
C VAL A 18 -20.54 -11.20 4.25
N ASN A 19 -20.06 -11.41 3.02
CA ASN A 19 -20.92 -11.72 1.89
C ASN A 19 -21.71 -13.03 2.14
N TYR A 20 -21.07 -14.07 2.67
CA TYR A 20 -21.75 -15.33 3.03
C TYR A 20 -22.83 -15.13 4.10
N ALA A 21 -22.55 -14.36 5.16
CA ALA A 21 -23.51 -14.10 6.23
C ALA A 21 -24.75 -13.31 5.75
N PHE A 22 -24.57 -12.40 4.78
CA PHE A 22 -25.65 -11.55 4.26
C PHE A 22 -26.26 -12.04 2.94
N ALA A 23 -25.74 -13.12 2.36
CA ALA A 23 -26.27 -13.76 1.15
C ALA A 23 -27.77 -14.12 1.22
N PRO A 24 -28.34 -14.58 2.36
CA PRO A 24 -29.76 -14.96 2.44
C PRO A 24 -30.75 -13.79 2.35
N ILE A 25 -30.28 -12.55 2.55
CA ILE A 25 -31.14 -11.36 2.73
C ILE A 25 -31.12 -10.47 1.46
N GLU A 26 -30.42 -10.87 0.39
CA GLU A 26 -30.13 -10.02 -0.79
C GLU A 26 -29.62 -8.61 -0.40
N GLY A 27 -28.94 -8.54 0.75
CA GLY A 27 -28.54 -7.31 1.41
C GLY A 27 -27.27 -6.69 0.83
N TRP A 28 -27.14 -6.56 -0.50
CA TRP A 28 -25.95 -5.99 -1.15
C TRP A 28 -25.58 -4.60 -0.62
N ARG A 29 -26.59 -3.82 -0.18
CA ARG A 29 -26.42 -2.53 0.50
C ARG A 29 -25.66 -2.65 1.82
N TRP A 30 -25.93 -3.70 2.59
CA TRP A 30 -25.26 -3.97 3.87
C TRP A 30 -23.85 -4.55 3.67
N MET A 31 -23.65 -5.34 2.61
CA MET A 31 -22.31 -5.82 2.23
C MET A 31 -21.35 -4.66 1.90
N LEU A 32 -21.82 -3.67 1.14
CA LEU A 32 -21.04 -2.44 0.87
C LEU A 32 -21.01 -1.52 2.09
N GLY A 33 -22.11 -1.42 2.83
CA GLY A 33 -22.22 -0.60 4.03
C GLY A 33 -21.24 -1.01 5.14
N LEU A 34 -20.96 -2.31 5.29
CA LEU A 34 -20.00 -2.78 6.28
C LEU A 34 -18.56 -2.38 5.94
N ALA A 35 -18.22 -2.20 4.65
CA ALA A 35 -16.91 -1.69 4.24
C ALA A 35 -16.65 -0.24 4.70
N VAL A 36 -17.71 0.50 5.06
CA VAL A 36 -17.59 1.83 5.68
C VAL A 36 -16.94 1.74 7.06
N VAL A 37 -17.18 0.67 7.82
CA VAL A 37 -16.65 0.50 9.19
C VAL A 37 -15.11 0.54 9.22
N PRO A 38 -14.36 -0.31 8.50
CA PRO A 38 -12.90 -0.23 8.47
C PRO A 38 -12.40 1.07 7.82
N SER A 39 -13.15 1.64 6.88
CA SER A 39 -12.80 2.92 6.25
C SER A 39 -12.83 4.09 7.25
N VAL A 40 -13.86 4.14 8.10
CA VAL A 40 -13.98 5.16 9.17
C VAL A 40 -12.90 4.96 10.23
N ILE A 41 -12.62 3.71 10.62
CA ILE A 41 -11.51 3.40 11.55
C ILE A 41 -10.18 3.89 10.99
N LEU A 42 -9.92 3.62 9.70
CA LEU A 42 -8.71 4.08 9.03
C LEU A 42 -8.66 5.61 8.94
N MET A 43 -9.78 6.26 8.61
CA MET A 43 -9.87 7.72 8.56
C MET A 43 -9.53 8.35 9.92
N ILE A 44 -10.07 7.82 11.01
CA ILE A 44 -9.75 8.27 12.37
C ILE A 44 -8.26 8.02 12.66
N GLY A 45 -7.73 6.84 12.30
CA GLY A 45 -6.33 6.49 12.49
C GLY A 45 -5.36 7.43 11.77
N VAL A 46 -5.69 7.86 10.55
CA VAL A 46 -4.87 8.79 9.76
C VAL A 46 -4.78 10.17 10.43
N ILE A 47 -5.83 10.63 11.12
CA ILE A 47 -5.81 11.91 11.85
C ILE A 47 -4.75 11.91 12.97
N PHE A 48 -4.49 10.75 13.58
CA PHE A 48 -3.47 10.60 14.63
C PHE A 48 -2.07 10.26 14.09
N MET A 49 -1.95 9.94 12.80
CA MET A 49 -0.69 9.50 12.22
C MET A 49 0.21 10.72 11.94
N PRO A 50 1.46 10.72 12.42
CA PRO A 50 2.39 11.80 12.10
C PRO A 50 2.73 11.79 10.60
N GLU A 51 2.90 12.99 10.04
CA GLU A 51 3.34 13.17 8.65
C GLU A 51 4.71 12.51 8.42
N SER A 52 4.99 12.08 7.18
CA SER A 52 6.24 11.37 6.90
C SER A 52 7.48 12.26 7.18
N PRO A 53 8.54 11.73 7.83
CA PRO A 53 9.75 12.51 8.14
C PRO A 53 10.41 13.18 6.92
N ARG A 54 10.35 12.53 5.76
CA ARG A 54 10.87 13.06 4.48
C ARG A 54 10.12 14.32 4.05
N TRP A 55 8.79 14.27 4.10
CA TRP A 55 7.95 15.42 3.77
C TRP A 55 8.14 16.58 4.76
N LEU A 56 8.25 16.26 6.05
CA LEU A 56 8.52 17.26 7.10
C LEU A 56 9.87 17.95 6.91
N LEU A 57 10.91 17.19 6.53
CA LEU A 57 12.25 17.73 6.25
C LEU A 57 12.23 18.75 5.10
N GLU A 58 11.43 18.50 4.06
CA GLU A 58 11.31 19.38 2.90
C GLU A 58 10.44 20.62 3.14
N LYS A 59 9.31 20.47 3.88
CA LYS A 59 8.30 21.54 4.02
C LYS A 59 8.34 22.31 5.33
N ARG A 60 8.69 21.67 6.45
CA ARG A 60 8.65 22.25 7.80
C ARG A 60 10.03 22.34 8.46
N GLY A 61 11.06 21.87 7.77
CA GLY A 61 12.45 21.95 8.20
C GLY A 61 12.88 20.82 9.15
N GLU A 62 14.17 20.80 9.44
CA GLU A 62 14.84 19.68 10.10
C GLU A 62 14.34 19.41 11.53
N LYS A 63 13.96 20.44 12.29
CA LYS A 63 13.48 20.28 13.67
C LYS A 63 12.20 19.43 13.72
N ALA A 64 11.24 19.70 12.85
CA ALA A 64 9.98 18.96 12.79
C ALA A 64 10.19 17.50 12.34
N ALA A 65 11.11 17.27 11.41
CA ALA A 65 11.47 15.91 10.98
C ALA A 65 12.14 15.11 12.10
N ARG A 66 13.06 15.73 12.87
CA ARG A 66 13.72 15.12 14.03
C ARG A 66 12.71 14.70 15.09
N ASP A 67 11.72 15.54 15.39
CA ASP A 67 10.74 15.25 16.43
C ASP A 67 9.85 14.05 16.09
N VAL A 68 9.46 13.89 14.81
CA VAL A 68 8.74 12.68 14.37
C VAL A 68 9.67 11.46 14.30
N MET A 69 10.93 11.63 13.88
CA MET A 69 11.90 10.52 13.84
C MET A 69 12.21 9.95 15.21
N LYS A 70 12.18 10.74 16.28
CA LYS A 70 12.36 10.27 17.67
C LYS A 70 11.31 9.23 18.11
N LEU A 71 10.12 9.19 17.47
CA LEU A 71 9.11 8.17 17.78
C LEU A 71 9.46 6.79 17.21
N THR A 72 10.27 6.74 16.15
CA THR A 72 10.48 5.51 15.36
C THR A 72 11.94 5.06 15.33
N TYR A 73 12.89 5.98 15.50
CA TYR A 73 14.33 5.72 15.37
C TYR A 73 15.10 5.98 16.68
N PRO A 74 16.18 5.23 16.95
CA PRO A 74 17.11 5.53 18.03
C PRO A 74 17.76 6.92 17.82
N ALA A 75 17.94 7.68 18.90
CA ALA A 75 18.47 9.04 18.82
C ALA A 75 19.85 9.14 18.13
N SER A 76 20.66 8.08 18.18
CA SER A 76 21.98 8.00 17.54
C SER A 76 21.92 7.88 16.01
N GLU A 77 20.80 7.43 15.44
CA GLU A 77 20.67 7.18 14.00
C GLU A 77 19.98 8.34 13.26
N ILE A 78 19.28 9.22 13.98
CA ILE A 78 18.50 10.31 13.41
C ILE A 78 19.38 11.28 12.61
N ASP A 79 20.56 11.62 13.13
CA ASP A 79 21.47 12.55 12.45
C ASP A 79 21.97 11.98 11.12
N HIS A 80 22.37 10.71 11.12
CA HIS A 80 22.84 10.01 9.93
C HIS A 80 21.73 9.86 8.88
N GLU A 81 20.51 9.54 9.31
CA GLU A 81 19.37 9.39 8.41
C GLU A 81 18.96 10.73 7.77
N ILE A 82 18.98 11.83 8.54
CA ILE A 82 18.71 13.16 8.00
C ILE A 82 19.75 13.57 6.97
N GLU A 83 21.04 13.29 7.23
CA GLU A 83 22.10 13.58 6.28
C GLU A 83 21.92 12.78 4.97
N ASN A 84 21.57 11.51 5.08
CA ASN A 84 21.25 10.67 3.91
C ASN A 84 20.04 11.19 3.14
N MET A 85 18.96 11.58 3.84
CA MET A 85 17.78 12.16 3.20
C MET A 85 18.10 13.46 2.46
N LYS A 86 18.97 14.33 3.01
CA LYS A 86 19.43 15.55 2.34
C LYS A 86 20.28 15.25 1.10
N LYS A 87 21.21 14.29 1.19
CA LYS A 87 22.02 13.84 0.03
C LYS A 87 21.14 13.33 -1.11
N ILE A 88 20.16 12.49 -0.79
CA ILE A 88 19.22 11.96 -1.80
C ILE A 88 18.41 13.10 -2.45
N ASN A 89 17.96 14.07 -1.66
CA ASN A 89 17.16 15.18 -2.18
C ASN A 89 17.99 16.14 -3.07
N GLN A 90 19.28 16.28 -2.80
CA GLN A 90 20.21 17.05 -3.66
C GLN A 90 20.55 16.33 -4.96
N ILE A 91 20.52 14.99 -4.97
CA ILE A 91 20.74 14.16 -6.17
C ILE A 91 19.48 14.09 -7.03
N ALA A 92 18.31 14.47 -6.49
CA ALA A 92 17.03 14.47 -7.20
C ALA A 92 16.90 15.63 -8.21
N ASP A 93 17.94 15.86 -9.01
CA ASP A 93 17.85 16.74 -10.18
C ASP A 93 17.03 16.05 -11.27
N ASN A 94 15.84 16.58 -11.50
CA ASN A 94 14.91 16.28 -12.58
C ASN A 94 14.51 14.80 -12.70
N THR A 95 13.35 14.44 -12.13
CA THR A 95 12.66 13.14 -12.29
C THR A 95 12.63 12.66 -13.74
N TRP A 96 12.48 13.59 -14.70
CA TRP A 96 12.48 13.31 -16.14
C TRP A 96 13.84 12.86 -16.70
N THR A 97 14.94 13.36 -16.15
CA THR A 97 16.30 12.97 -16.54
C THR A 97 16.63 11.58 -16.00
N VAL A 98 16.24 11.32 -14.75
CA VAL A 98 16.39 10.00 -14.11
C VAL A 98 15.55 8.93 -14.83
N LEU A 99 14.32 9.26 -15.23
CA LEU A 99 13.45 8.40 -16.02
C LEU A 99 14.02 8.02 -17.40
N LYS A 100 14.86 8.86 -18.00
CA LYS A 100 15.52 8.58 -19.29
C LYS A 100 16.81 7.76 -19.15
N SER A 101 17.24 7.42 -17.94
CA SER A 101 18.41 6.58 -17.73
C SER A 101 18.15 5.16 -18.30
N PRO A 102 19.03 4.63 -19.16
CA PRO A 102 18.81 3.33 -19.83
C PRO A 102 18.70 2.15 -18.84
N TRP A 103 19.36 2.24 -17.69
CA TRP A 103 19.25 1.24 -16.61
C TRP A 103 17.87 1.27 -15.93
N LEU A 104 17.33 2.47 -15.68
CA LEU A 104 16.02 2.62 -15.06
C LEU A 104 14.91 2.22 -16.03
N LEU A 105 15.00 2.58 -17.30
CA LEU A 105 14.06 2.15 -18.33
C LEU A 105 14.00 0.62 -18.45
N SER A 106 15.14 -0.06 -18.42
CA SER A 106 15.19 -1.54 -18.43
C SER A 106 14.48 -2.13 -17.21
N THR A 107 14.71 -1.55 -16.02
CA THR A 107 14.05 -1.97 -14.79
C THR A 107 12.54 -1.71 -14.81
N ILE A 108 12.11 -0.56 -15.33
CA ILE A 108 10.68 -0.21 -15.48
C ILE A 108 10.00 -1.17 -16.46
N ILE A 109 10.63 -1.50 -17.60
CA ILE A 109 10.08 -2.44 -18.59
C ILE A 109 9.91 -3.82 -17.95
N ILE A 110 10.95 -4.34 -17.29
CA ILE A 110 10.89 -5.64 -16.63
C ILE A 110 9.79 -5.65 -15.55
N GLY A 111 9.74 -4.62 -14.70
CA GLY A 111 8.71 -4.48 -13.67
C GLY A 111 7.30 -4.40 -14.25
N SER A 112 7.13 -3.68 -15.36
CA SER A 112 5.83 -3.55 -16.05
C SER A 112 5.40 -4.87 -16.69
N VAL A 113 6.30 -5.57 -17.38
CA VAL A 113 6.04 -6.89 -17.95
C VAL A 113 5.69 -7.88 -16.85
N PHE A 114 6.43 -7.87 -15.74
CA PHE A 114 6.14 -8.72 -14.58
C PHE A 114 4.77 -8.45 -13.96
N ALA A 115 4.40 -7.17 -13.79
CA ALA A 115 3.08 -6.77 -13.29
C ALA A 115 1.95 -7.19 -14.26
N LEU A 116 2.16 -7.06 -15.57
CA LEU A 116 1.20 -7.52 -16.58
C LEU A 116 1.04 -9.04 -16.54
N LEU A 117 2.13 -9.79 -16.44
CA LEU A 117 2.09 -11.25 -16.29
C LEU A 117 1.36 -11.65 -15.00
N GLN A 118 1.56 -10.93 -13.90
CA GLN A 118 0.83 -11.16 -12.65
C GLN A 118 -0.69 -11.01 -12.83
N GLN A 119 -1.14 -10.01 -13.60
CA GLN A 119 -2.56 -9.82 -13.88
C GLN A 119 -3.10 -10.86 -14.87
N LEU A 120 -2.30 -11.26 -15.87
CA LEU A 120 -2.65 -12.26 -16.90
C LEU A 120 -2.78 -13.68 -16.36
N ILE A 121 -2.03 -14.04 -15.30
CA ILE A 121 -2.23 -15.29 -14.54
C ILE A 121 -3.68 -15.38 -14.01
N GLY A 122 -4.38 -14.25 -13.94
CA GLY A 122 -5.82 -14.26 -13.75
C GLY A 122 -6.22 -14.66 -12.35
N ILE A 123 -5.39 -14.36 -11.34
CA ILE A 123 -5.71 -14.67 -9.93
C ILE A 123 -7.06 -14.09 -9.52
N ASN A 124 -7.40 -12.90 -10.04
CA ASN A 124 -8.72 -12.31 -9.86
C ASN A 124 -9.81 -13.18 -10.49
N ALA A 125 -9.62 -13.66 -11.73
CA ALA A 125 -10.57 -14.58 -12.37
C ALA A 125 -10.72 -15.89 -11.58
N ILE A 126 -9.63 -16.48 -11.09
CA ILE A 126 -9.68 -17.66 -10.22
C ILE A 126 -10.49 -17.36 -8.96
N ILE A 127 -10.25 -16.24 -8.29
CA ILE A 127 -10.99 -15.82 -7.08
C ILE A 127 -12.50 -15.66 -7.37
N TYR A 128 -12.86 -15.07 -8.52
CA TYR A 128 -14.27 -14.90 -8.92
C TYR A 128 -14.95 -16.22 -9.34
N TYR A 129 -14.25 -17.11 -10.03
CA TYR A 129 -14.83 -18.32 -10.60
C TYR A 129 -14.59 -19.59 -9.79
N ALA A 130 -13.71 -19.58 -8.77
CA ALA A 130 -13.46 -20.73 -7.90
C ALA A 130 -14.75 -21.28 -7.27
N PRO A 131 -15.66 -20.48 -6.67
CA PRO A 131 -16.90 -21.00 -6.10
C PRO A 131 -17.78 -21.69 -7.14
N LYS A 132 -17.79 -21.17 -8.38
CA LYS A 132 -18.58 -21.72 -9.49
C LYS A 132 -17.99 -23.00 -10.05
N ILE A 133 -16.66 -23.08 -10.20
CA ILE A 133 -15.96 -24.29 -10.65
C ILE A 133 -16.16 -25.43 -9.63
N PHE A 134 -16.00 -25.16 -8.33
CA PHE A 134 -16.24 -26.16 -7.29
C PHE A 134 -17.70 -26.59 -7.20
N ALA A 135 -18.67 -25.69 -7.44
CA ALA A 135 -20.09 -26.03 -7.46
C ALA A 135 -20.53 -26.84 -8.70
N THR A 136 -19.77 -26.80 -9.79
CA THR A 136 -20.10 -27.54 -11.04
C THR A 136 -19.34 -28.88 -11.13
N ALA A 137 -18.31 -29.08 -10.31
CA ALA A 137 -17.50 -30.30 -10.24
C ALA A 137 -17.95 -31.28 -9.14
N GLY A 138 -18.97 -30.91 -8.35
CA GLY A 138 -19.64 -31.76 -7.37
C GLY A 138 -20.94 -32.33 -7.90
#